data_AF-A0A4Q9FLY5-F1
#
_entry.id   AF-A0A4Q9FLY5-F1
#
_cell.length_a   1.000
_cell.length_b   1.000
_cell.length_c   1.000
_cell.angle_alpha   90.00
_cell.angle_beta   90.00
_cell.angle_gamma   90.00
#
_symmetry.space_group_name_H-M   'P 1'
#
loop_
_entity.id
_entity.type
_entity.pdbx_description
1 polymer ?
#
loop_
_entity_poly.entity_id
_entity_poly.type
_entity_poly.pdbx_seq_one_letter_code
_entity_poly.pdbx_strand_id
1 'polypeptide(L)'
;MKSHKNAIAYWKENIKYLFLLLTIWFLVSFGAGILLKDTLNAISIGGFKLGFWFAQQGSMYVFVILIFVYVRIMNKLDKKYGYDV
;
A
#
# COMPACT_ATOMS: atom_id res chain seq x y z
N MET A 1 -33.19 1.00 -16.85
CA MET A 1 -31.80 1.31 -17.26
C MET A 1 -30.96 1.68 -16.02
N LYS A 2 -30.65 0.72 -15.13
CA LYS A 2 -29.99 0.95 -13.82
C LYS A 2 -28.62 0.26 -13.67
N SER A 3 -28.00 -0.20 -14.76
CA SER A 3 -26.88 -1.14 -14.69
C SER A 3 -25.47 -0.61 -15.03
N HIS A 4 -25.33 0.48 -15.79
CA HIS A 4 -23.99 0.88 -16.30
C HIS A 4 -23.29 1.94 -15.45
N LYS A 5 -24.01 2.89 -14.85
CA LYS A 5 -23.38 3.99 -14.08
C LYS A 5 -22.66 3.52 -12.81
N ASN A 6 -23.23 2.53 -12.11
CA ASN A 6 -22.67 2.02 -10.86
C ASN A 6 -21.39 1.19 -11.11
N ALA A 7 -21.36 0.38 -12.17
CA ALA A 7 -20.17 -0.39 -12.54
C ALA A 7 -18.99 0.51 -12.94
N ILE A 8 -19.26 1.60 -13.67
CA ILE A 8 -18.24 2.59 -14.06
C ILE A 8 -17.70 3.33 -12.81
N ALA A 9 -18.58 3.71 -11.89
CA ALA A 9 -18.18 4.37 -10.64
C ALA A 9 -17.32 3.46 -9.76
N TYR A 10 -17.70 2.19 -9.64
CA TYR A 10 -16.95 1.17 -8.92
C TYR A 10 -15.56 0.95 -9.52
N TRP A 11 -15.47 0.82 -10.85
CA TRP A 11 -14.20 0.61 -11.54
C TRP A 11 -13.26 1.80 -11.38
N LYS A 12 -13.79 3.03 -11.45
CA LYS A 12 -13.02 4.26 -11.24
C LYS A 12 -12.50 4.39 -9.80
N GLU A 13 -13.29 4.00 -8.79
CA GLU A 13 -12.81 3.96 -7.40
C GLU A 13 -11.76 2.87 -7.18
N ASN A 14 -11.93 1.68 -7.78
CA ASN A 14 -10.93 0.62 -7.72
C ASN A 14 -9.57 1.08 -8.29
N ILE A 15 -9.57 1.74 -9.44
CA ILE A 15 -8.36 2.33 -10.02
C ILE A 15 -7.76 3.39 -9.09
N LYS A 16 -8.60 4.21 -8.43
CA LYS A 16 -8.12 5.19 -7.46
C LYS A 16 -7.42 4.51 -6.28
N TYR A 17 -7.91 3.38 -5.79
CA TYR A 17 -7.27 2.62 -4.74
C TYR A 17 -5.98 1.93 -5.19
N LEU A 18 -5.96 1.35 -6.39
CA LEU A 18 -4.73 0.83 -7.00
C LEU A 18 -3.66 1.92 -7.10
N PHE A 19 -4.04 3.11 -7.58
CA PHE A 19 -3.12 4.24 -7.69
C PHE A 19 -2.62 4.70 -6.32
N LEU A 20 -3.49 4.75 -5.30
CA LEU A 20 -3.11 5.06 -3.93
C LEU A 20 -2.12 4.00 -3.38
N LEU A 21 -2.39 2.72 -3.63
CA LEU A 21 -1.56 1.61 -3.19
C LEU A 21 -0.18 1.67 -3.83
N LEU A 22 -0.11 1.91 -5.14
CA LEU A 22 1.14 2.11 -5.88
C LEU A 22 1.90 3.34 -5.39
N THR A 23 1.20 4.42 -5.08
CA THR A 23 1.81 5.64 -4.53
C THR A 23 2.42 5.37 -3.15
N ILE A 24 1.71 4.68 -2.26
CA ILE A 24 2.23 4.33 -0.94
C ILE A 24 3.39 3.33 -1.07
N TRP A 25 3.26 2.31 -1.93
CA TRP A 25 4.34 1.37 -2.20
C TRP A 25 5.59 2.08 -2.72
N PHE A 26 5.43 3.04 -3.63
CA PHE A 26 6.52 3.88 -4.13
C PHE A 26 7.12 4.74 -3.02
N LEU A 27 6.29 5.44 -2.24
CA LEU A 27 6.76 6.26 -1.12
C LEU A 27 7.47 5.45 -0.04
N VAL A 28 7.04 4.22 0.23
CA VAL A 28 7.71 3.39 1.23
C VAL A 28 8.99 2.79 0.66
N SER A 29 8.97 2.26 -0.58
CA SER A 29 10.17 1.71 -1.21
C SER A 29 11.25 2.79 -1.43
N PHE A 30 10.84 3.98 -1.89
CA PHE A 30 11.73 5.10 -2.19
C PHE A 30 12.05 5.94 -0.95
N GLY A 31 11.04 6.25 -0.11
CA GLY A 31 11.20 7.06 1.10
C GLY A 31 11.89 6.30 2.24
N ALA A 32 11.52 5.04 2.50
CA ALA A 32 12.22 4.25 3.51
C ALA A 32 13.60 3.77 3.00
N GLY A 33 13.72 3.51 1.69
CA GLY A 33 14.96 3.02 1.09
C GLY A 33 16.02 4.10 0.80
N ILE A 34 15.62 5.36 0.53
CA ILE A 34 16.54 6.44 0.11
C ILE A 34 16.58 7.59 1.13
N LEU A 35 15.44 8.15 1.53
CA LEU A 35 15.40 9.31 2.45
C LEU A 35 15.76 8.92 3.89
N LEU A 36 15.27 7.77 4.34
CA LEU A 36 15.57 7.25 5.67
C LEU A 36 16.85 6.41 5.70
N LYS A 37 17.52 6.20 4.56
CA LYS A 37 18.78 5.44 4.47
C LYS A 37 19.85 5.98 5.40
N ASP A 38 19.99 7.30 5.48
CA ASP A 38 21.02 7.94 6.30
C ASP A 38 20.68 7.87 7.79
N THR A 39 19.41 8.08 8.17
CA THR A 39 18.94 7.95 9.57
C THR A 39 18.93 6.49 10.06
N LEU A 40 18.55 5.52 9.20
CA LEU A 40 18.60 4.09 9.51
C LEU A 40 20.03 3.54 9.49
N ASN A 41 20.95 4.10 8.70
CA ASN A 41 22.37 3.71 8.76
C ASN A 41 23.04 4.16 10.07
N ALA A 42 22.52 5.19 10.74
CA ALA A 42 22.97 5.59 12.07
C ALA A 42 22.55 4.57 13.16
N ILE A 43 21.48 3.81 12.94
CA ILE A 43 20.98 2.80 13.88
C ILE A 43 21.38 1.41 13.35
N SER A 44 22.47 0.88 13.88
CA SER A 44 22.90 -0.49 13.59
C SER A 44 22.25 -1.44 14.61
N ILE A 45 21.25 -2.22 14.19
CA ILE A 45 20.69 -3.28 15.05
C ILE A 45 21.56 -4.52 14.88
N GLY A 46 22.28 -4.90 15.95
CA GLY A 46 23.02 -6.17 16.01
C GLY A 46 24.18 -6.31 15.00
N GLY A 47 24.77 -5.20 14.54
CA GLY A 47 25.92 -5.21 13.62
C GLY A 47 25.57 -5.11 12.12
N PHE A 48 24.28 -5.06 11.76
CA PHE A 48 23.84 -4.85 10.38
C PHE A 48 23.16 -3.49 10.19
N LYS A 49 23.39 -2.87 9.04
CA LYS A 49 22.77 -1.60 8.64
C LYS A 49 21.26 -1.82 8.46
N LEU A 50 20.44 -1.18 9.29
CA LEU A 50 18.98 -1.30 9.24
C LEU A 50 18.41 -0.95 7.85
N GLY A 51 19.03 0.02 7.17
CA GLY A 51 18.64 0.39 5.81
C GLY A 51 18.77 -0.78 4.81
N PHE A 52 19.75 -1.66 5.01
CA PHE A 52 19.92 -2.86 4.17
C PHE A 52 18.86 -3.92 4.46
N TRP A 53 18.56 -4.16 5.74
CA TRP A 53 17.47 -5.06 6.14
C TRP A 53 16.11 -4.57 5.64
N PHE A 54 15.88 -3.25 5.67
CA PHE A 54 14.63 -2.67 5.18
C PHE A 54 14.48 -2.77 3.66
N ALA A 55 15.59 -2.61 2.92
CA ALA A 55 15.60 -2.82 1.47
C ALA A 55 15.26 -4.27 1.07
N GLN A 56 15.64 -5.25 1.90
CA GLN A 56 15.51 -6.67 1.59
C GLN A 56 14.23 -7.31 2.14
N GLN A 57 13.98 -7.19 3.45
CA GLN A 57 12.81 -7.76 4.13
C GLN A 57 11.75 -6.72 4.48
N GLY A 58 12.15 -5.46 4.69
CA GLY A 58 11.21 -4.37 4.98
C GLY A 58 10.18 -4.16 3.88
N SER A 59 10.57 -4.26 2.60
CA SER A 59 9.64 -4.15 1.47
C SER A 59 8.56 -5.24 1.49
N MET A 60 8.90 -6.45 1.95
CA MET A 60 7.98 -7.58 2.03
C MET A 60 6.92 -7.35 3.12
N TYR A 61 7.33 -6.89 4.31
CA TYR A 61 6.39 -6.54 5.38
C TYR A 61 5.46 -5.39 4.98
N VAL A 62 6.02 -4.36 4.34
CA VAL A 62 5.25 -3.22 3.80
C VAL A 62 4.22 -3.70 2.78
N PHE A 63 4.61 -4.63 1.91
CA PHE A 63 3.73 -5.20 0.91
C PHE A 63 2.54 -5.94 1.56
N VAL A 64 2.77 -6.75 2.59
CA VAL A 64 1.70 -7.43 3.34
C VAL A 64 0.75 -6.42 4.02
N ILE A 65 1.30 -5.38 4.65
CA ILE A 65 0.49 -4.31 5.28
C ILE A 65 -0.37 -3.61 4.22
N LEU A 66 0.19 -3.31 3.05
CA LEU A 66 -0.54 -2.71 1.93
C LEU A 66 -1.71 -3.59 1.47
N ILE A 67 -1.52 -4.90 1.37
CA ILE A 67 -2.61 -5.83 1.03
C ILE A 67 -3.74 -5.74 2.06
N PHE A 68 -3.42 -5.75 3.37
CA PHE A 68 -4.44 -5.60 4.40
C PHE A 68 -5.19 -4.27 4.32
N VAL A 69 -4.48 -3.17 4.08
CA VAL A 69 -5.08 -1.84 3.88
C VAL A 69 -5.99 -1.85 2.66
N TYR A 70 -5.54 -2.41 1.54
CA TYR A 70 -6.34 -2.55 0.32
C TYR A 70 -7.64 -3.32 0.58
N VAL A 71 -7.56 -4.50 1.19
CA VAL A 71 -8.74 -5.33 1.50
C VAL A 71 -9.72 -4.58 2.41
N ARG A 72 -9.22 -3.86 3.41
CA ARG A 72 -10.07 -3.09 4.33
C ARG A 72 -10.77 -1.92 3.66
N ILE A 73 -10.11 -1.31 2.68
CA ILE A 73 -10.67 -0.25 1.85
C ILE A 73 -11.69 -0.82 0.86
N MET A 74 -11.40 -1.95 0.21
CA MET A 74 -12.34 -2.63 -0.69
C MET A 74 -13.60 -3.07 0.05
N ASN A 75 -13.47 -3.66 1.24
CA ASN A 75 -14.63 -3.99 2.08
C ASN A 75 -15.49 -2.76 2.40
N LYS A 76 -14.88 -1.57 2.50
CA LYS A 76 -15.61 -0.31 2.71
C LYS A 76 -16.27 0.18 1.40
N LEU A 77 -15.63 -0.05 0.26
CA LEU A 77 -16.18 0.25 -1.06
C LEU A 77 -17.37 -0.65 -1.37
N ASP A 78 -17.25 -1.95 -1.15
CA ASP A 78 -18.30 -2.93 -1.39
C ASP A 78 -19.54 -2.61 -0.53
N LYS A 79 -19.35 -2.26 0.75
CA LYS A 79 -20.40 -1.73 1.62
C LYS A 79 -21.06 -0.46 1.08
N LYS A 80 -20.29 0.46 0.51
CA LYS A 80 -20.79 1.74 -0.04
C LYS A 80 -21.66 1.53 -1.28
N TYR A 81 -21.35 0.52 -2.08
CA TYR A 81 -22.08 0.20 -3.31
C TYR A 81 -23.11 -0.94 -3.14
N GLY A 82 -23.25 -1.50 -1.94
CA GLY A 82 -24.27 -2.51 -1.62
C GLY A 82 -23.98 -3.89 -2.23
N TYR A 83 -22.71 -4.21 -2.50
CA TYR A 83 -22.25 -5.55 -2.88
C TYR A 83 -21.95 -6.42 -1.65
N ASP A 84 -22.61 -6.16 -0.51
CA ASP A 84 -22.62 -7.10 0.60
C ASP A 84 -23.50 -8.30 0.20
N VAL A 85 -22.89 -9.49 0.12
CA VAL A 85 -23.60 -10.79 0.09
C VAL A 85 -23.67 -11.36 1.49
#